data_AF-A0A651G631-F1
#
_entry.id   AF-A0A651G631-F1
#
_cell.length_a   1.000
_cell.length_b   1.000
_cell.length_c   1.000
_cell.angle_alpha   90.00
_cell.angle_beta   90.00
_cell.angle_gamma   90.00
#
_symmetry.space_group_name_H-M   'P 1'
#
loop_
_entity.id
_entity.type
_entity.pdbx_description
1 polymer ?
#
loop_
_entity_poly.entity_id
_entity_poly.type
_entity_poly.pdbx_seq_one_letter_code
_entity_poly.pdbx_strand_id
1 'polypeptide(L)'
;MGNFGVMLRKTLEDKGLTQTTFAQSVNADQGFVSQVINGRRRPPLGHVETWATALDLKGPERDAFLLAAHLDHTPAPVVERLKTLEAQQGEPRDQKS
;
A
#
# COMPACT_ATOMS: atom_id res chain seq x y z
N MET A 1 8.63 -4.49 0.81
CA MET A 1 7.23 -4.60 1.27
C MET A 1 6.96 -3.37 2.13
N GLY A 2 5.87 -2.64 1.93
CA GLY A 2 4.79 -2.79 0.95
C GLY A 2 5.04 -2.03 -0.36
N ASN A 3 3.99 -1.96 -1.18
CA ASN A 3 4.01 -1.33 -2.51
C ASN A 3 3.01 -0.17 -2.58
N PHE A 4 2.69 0.46 -1.44
CA PHE A 4 1.59 1.43 -1.36
C PHE A 4 1.72 2.55 -2.40
N GLY A 5 2.93 3.08 -2.61
CA GLY A 5 3.17 4.12 -3.61
C GLY A 5 2.85 3.68 -5.05
N VAL A 6 3.12 2.42 -5.39
CA VAL A 6 2.78 1.83 -6.71
C VAL A 6 1.26 1.67 -6.83
N MET A 7 0.63 1.14 -5.78
CA MET A 7 -0.83 0.99 -5.73
C MET A 7 -1.53 2.35 -5.86
N LEU A 8 -1.11 3.35 -5.08
CA LEU A 8 -1.67 4.70 -5.14
C LEU A 8 -1.52 5.32 -6.54
N ARG A 9 -0.34 5.21 -7.15
CA ARG A 9 -0.12 5.70 -8.52
C ARG A 9 -1.12 5.05 -9.49
N LYS A 10 -1.24 3.73 -9.46
CA LYS A 10 -2.15 3.00 -10.34
C LYS A 10 -3.61 3.40 -10.10
N THR A 11 -4.05 3.50 -8.85
CA THR A 11 -5.41 3.92 -8.52
C THR A 11 -5.72 5.34 -9.02
N LEU A 12 -4.76 6.26 -8.97
CA LEU A 12 -4.91 7.60 -9.54
C LEU A 12 -5.05 7.56 -11.07
N GLU A 13 -4.21 6.78 -11.74
CA GLU A 13 -4.25 6.57 -13.20
C GLU A 13 -5.59 5.97 -13.65
N ASP A 14 -6.04 4.89 -12.98
CA ASP A 14 -7.30 4.20 -13.26
C ASP A 14 -8.53 5.12 -13.08
N LYS A 15 -8.43 6.12 -12.20
CA LYS A 15 -9.49 7.11 -11.92
C LYS A 15 -9.33 8.42 -12.69
N GLY A 16 -8.31 8.55 -13.54
CA GLY A 16 -8.01 9.78 -14.27
C GLY A 16 -7.67 10.98 -13.37
N LEU A 17 -7.18 10.72 -12.15
CA LEU A 17 -6.83 11.74 -11.18
C LEU A 17 -5.35 12.11 -11.27
N THR A 18 -5.04 13.40 -11.18
CA THR A 18 -3.65 13.85 -11.01
C THR A 18 -3.25 13.78 -9.54
N GLN A 19 -1.93 13.68 -9.27
CA GLN A 19 -1.42 13.76 -7.89
C GLN A 19 -1.82 15.07 -7.20
N THR A 20 -1.86 16.18 -7.95
CA THR A 20 -2.26 17.49 -7.44
C THR A 20 -3.73 17.50 -7.04
N THR A 21 -4.61 17.01 -7.91
CA THR A 21 -6.05 16.94 -7.65
C THR A 21 -6.34 16.05 -6.44
N PHE A 22 -5.66 14.91 -6.33
CA PHE A 22 -5.79 14.03 -5.18
C PHE A 22 -5.25 14.68 -3.90
N ALA A 23 -4.07 15.30 -3.93
CA ALA A 23 -3.50 15.98 -2.77
C ALA A 23 -4.44 17.06 -2.23
N GLN A 24 -5.06 17.83 -3.13
CA GLN A 24 -6.09 18.83 -2.77
C GLN A 24 -7.32 18.18 -2.12
N SER A 25 -7.83 17.06 -2.64
CA SER A 25 -9.04 16.42 -2.10
C SER A 25 -8.84 15.83 -0.71
N VAL A 26 -7.61 15.47 -0.34
CA VAL A 26 -7.27 14.94 0.99
C VAL A 26 -6.58 15.97 1.89
N ASN A 27 -6.55 17.25 1.49
CA ASN A 27 -5.87 18.33 2.20
C ASN A 27 -4.41 18.01 2.56
N ALA A 28 -3.66 17.44 1.61
CA ALA A 28 -2.25 17.12 1.75
C ALA A 28 -1.39 17.97 0.80
N ASP A 29 -0.12 18.10 1.14
CA ASP A 29 0.88 18.69 0.25
C ASP A 29 1.15 17.78 -0.96
N GLN A 30 1.20 18.36 -2.17
CA GLN A 30 1.45 17.61 -3.41
C GLN A 30 2.84 16.98 -3.42
N GLY A 31 3.84 17.66 -2.84
CA GLY A 31 5.18 17.11 -2.64
C GLY A 31 5.19 15.90 -1.70
N PHE A 32 4.40 15.94 -0.63
CA PHE A 32 4.21 14.79 0.26
C PHE A 32 3.61 13.59 -0.48
N VAL A 33 2.52 13.79 -1.23
CA VAL A 33 1.90 12.72 -2.04
C VAL A 33 2.91 12.13 -3.03
N SER A 34 3.69 12.97 -3.71
CA SER A 34 4.75 12.54 -4.63
C SER A 34 5.84 11.72 -3.91
N GLN A 35 6.25 12.13 -2.70
CA GLN A 35 7.22 11.38 -1.90
C GLN A 35 6.68 10.02 -1.47
N VAL A 36 5.39 9.91 -1.14
CA VAL A 36 4.73 8.64 -0.82
C VAL A 36 4.68 7.72 -2.04
N ILE A 37 4.26 8.25 -3.20
CA ILE A 37 4.21 7.49 -4.46
C ILE A 37 5.59 6.95 -4.85
N ASN A 38 6.65 7.72 -4.62
CA ASN A 38 8.02 7.33 -4.93
C ASN A 38 8.71 6.53 -3.80
N GLY A 39 7.99 6.15 -2.74
CA GLY A 39 8.52 5.36 -1.62
C GLY A 39 9.54 6.08 -0.76
N ARG A 40 9.72 7.40 -0.92
CA ARG A 40 10.62 8.22 -0.09
C ARG A 40 10.01 8.54 1.27
N ARG A 41 8.68 8.53 1.37
CA ARG A 41 7.95 8.61 2.62
C ARG A 41 6.95 7.48 2.70
N ARG A 42 6.68 7.03 3.92
CA ARG A 42 5.63 6.05 4.19
C ARG A 42 4.26 6.72 4.16
N PRO A 43 3.19 5.98 3.83
CA PRO A 43 1.82 6.50 3.87
C PRO A 43 1.41 6.92 5.28
N PRO A 44 0.58 7.96 5.42
CA PRO A 44 0.12 8.42 6.74
C PRO A 44 -0.98 7.49 7.28
N LEU A 45 -0.65 6.57 8.19
CA LEU A 45 -1.64 5.61 8.73
C LEU A 45 -2.87 6.31 9.35
N GLY A 46 -2.69 7.44 10.02
CA GLY A 46 -3.81 8.20 10.60
C GLY A 46 -4.76 8.84 9.58
N HIS A 47 -4.40 8.89 8.30
CA HIS A 47 -5.20 9.51 7.24
C HIS A 47 -5.46 8.59 6.04
N VAL A 48 -4.95 7.36 6.06
CA VAL A 48 -5.07 6.45 4.92
C VAL A 48 -6.52 6.05 4.64
N GLU A 49 -7.38 6.02 5.67
CA GLU A 49 -8.82 5.82 5.48
C GLU A 49 -9.47 6.97 4.73
N THR A 50 -9.11 8.21 5.04
CA THR A 50 -9.56 9.40 4.31
C THR A 50 -9.11 9.34 2.86
N TRP A 51 -7.89 8.87 2.60
CA TRP A 51 -7.37 8.70 1.24
C TRP A 51 -8.16 7.65 0.46
N ALA A 52 -8.43 6.50 1.08
CA ALA A 52 -9.26 5.46 0.47
C ALA A 52 -10.68 5.96 0.16
N THR A 53 -11.26 6.78 1.04
CA THR A 53 -12.57 7.40 0.84
C THR A 53 -12.55 8.45 -0.28
N ALA A 54 -11.53 9.31 -0.34
CA ALA A 54 -11.37 10.31 -1.41
C ALA A 54 -11.14 9.68 -2.78
N LEU A 55 -10.57 8.47 -2.81
CA LEU A 55 -10.41 7.64 -4.01
C LEU A 55 -11.68 6.81 -4.31
N ASP A 56 -12.75 6.91 -3.53
CA ASP A 56 -13.95 6.07 -3.64
C ASP A 56 -13.64 4.55 -3.70
N LEU A 57 -12.69 4.08 -2.89
CA LEU A 57 -12.35 2.66 -2.80
C LEU A 57 -13.35 1.93 -1.90
N LYS A 58 -13.77 0.73 -2.35
CA LYS A 58 -14.77 -0.09 -1.67
C LYS A 58 -14.38 -1.56 -1.66
N GLY A 59 -14.90 -2.28 -0.66
CA GLY A 59 -14.72 -3.73 -0.53
C GLY A 59 -13.25 -4.16 -0.62
N PRO A 60 -12.92 -5.22 -1.39
CA PRO A 60 -11.57 -5.75 -1.46
C PRO A 60 -10.50 -4.75 -1.91
N GLU A 61 -10.85 -3.78 -2.76
CA GLU A 61 -9.91 -2.76 -3.22
C GLU A 61 -9.51 -1.81 -2.08
N ARG A 62 -10.50 -1.40 -1.26
CA ARG A 62 -10.25 -0.61 -0.04
C ARG A 62 -9.37 -1.39 0.93
N ASP A 63 -9.70 -2.65 1.18
CA ASP A 63 -8.98 -3.48 2.14
C ASP A 63 -7.52 -3.66 1.71
N ALA A 64 -7.28 -3.93 0.42
CA ALA A 64 -5.93 -4.05 -0.14
C ALA A 64 -5.14 -2.73 0.00
N PHE A 65 -5.77 -1.59 -0.23
CA PHE A 65 -5.15 -0.27 -0.08
C PHE A 65 -4.75 0.03 1.35
N LEU A 66 -5.62 -0.25 2.31
CA LEU A 66 -5.34 -0.06 3.74
C LEU A 66 -4.24 -1.03 4.21
N LEU A 67 -4.30 -2.29 3.78
CA LEU A 67 -3.30 -3.30 4.12
C LEU A 67 -1.93 -2.92 3.57
N ALA A 68 -1.85 -2.46 2.30
CA ALA A 68 -0.60 -2.01 1.70
C ALA A 68 0.06 -0.89 2.50
N ALA A 69 -0.73 0.04 3.06
CA ALA A 69 -0.20 1.09 3.92
C ALA A 69 0.38 0.56 5.22
N HIS A 70 -0.30 -0.39 5.87
CA HIS A 70 0.23 -1.03 7.08
C HIS A 70 1.51 -1.82 6.80
N LEU A 71 1.58 -2.50 5.65
CA LEU A 71 2.76 -3.24 5.22
C LEU A 71 4.00 -2.35 5.04
N ASP A 72 3.83 -1.10 4.60
CA ASP A 72 4.93 -0.12 4.50
C ASP A 72 5.50 0.29 5.87
N HIS A 73 4.73 0.11 6.95
CA HIS A 73 5.17 0.40 8.31
C HIS A 73 5.66 -0.83 9.07
N THR A 74 5.51 -2.02 8.50
CA THR A 74 5.93 -3.27 9.14
C THR A 74 7.42 -3.22 9.52
N PRO A 75 7.75 -3.45 10.81
CA PRO A 75 9.14 -3.50 11.25
C PRO A 75 9.93 -4.61 10.52
N ALA A 76 11.20 -4.33 10.19
CA ALA A 76 12.05 -5.29 9.48
C ALA A 76 12.09 -6.70 10.12
N PRO A 77 12.17 -6.87 11.46
CA PRO A 77 12.16 -8.20 12.07
C PRO A 77 10.89 -9.01 11.75
N VAL A 78 9.75 -8.34 11.65
CA VAL A 78 8.48 -8.98 11.29
C VAL A 78 8.49 -9.40 9.82
N VAL A 79 9.00 -8.54 8.93
CA VAL A 79 9.15 -8.86 7.50
C VAL A 79 10.07 -10.07 7.30
N GLU A 80 11.22 -10.11 7.97
CA GLU A 80 12.14 -11.25 7.85
C GLU A 80 11.56 -12.54 8.43
N ARG A 81 10.79 -12.44 9.53
CA ARG A 81 10.07 -13.59 10.08
C ARG A 81 9.04 -14.13 9.09
N LEU A 82 8.29 -13.27 8.41
CA LEU A 82 7.30 -13.68 7.42
C LEU A 82 7.96 -14.40 6.23
N LYS A 83 9.02 -13.82 5.66
CA LYS A 83 9.80 -14.47 4.58
C LYS A 83 10.30 -15.86 4.98
N THR A 84 10.77 -15.98 6.22
CA THR A 84 11.23 -17.27 6.76
C THR A 84 10.10 -18.30 6.83
N LEU A 85 8.90 -17.89 7.24
CA LEU A 85 7.72 -18.76 7.31
C LEU A 85 7.20 -19.15 5.91
N GLU A 86 7.18 -18.20 4.97
CA GLU A 86 6.79 -18.45 3.58
C GLU A 86 7.72 -19.47 2.91
N ALA A 87 9.04 -19.34 3.12
CA ALA A 87 10.02 -20.29 2.61
C ALA A 87 9.82 -21.71 3.17
N GLN A 88 9.38 -21.83 4.43
CA GLN A 88 9.07 -23.12 5.08
C GLN A 88 7.74 -23.74 4.58
N GLN A 89 6.81 -22.92 4.08
CA GLN A 89 5.54 -23.38 3.52
C GLN A 89 5.60 -23.64 2.00
N GLY A 90 6.61 -23.09 1.33
CA GLY A 90 6.87 -23.28 -0.10
C GLY A 90 7.64 -24.55 -0.47
N GLU A 91 8.06 -25.39 0.50
CA GLU A 91 8.57 -26.72 0.18
C GLU A 91 7.40 -27.59 -0.31
N PRO A 92 7.45 -28.14 -1.54
CA PRO A 92 6.43 -29.06 -1.99
C PRO A 92 6.40 -30.25 -1.04
N ARG A 93 5.22 -30.51 -0.46
CA ARG A 93 4.84 -31.84 -0.01
C ARG A 93 4.71 -32.72 -1.26
N ASP A 94 5.82 -32.99 -1.95
CA ASP A 94 5.84 -34.04 -2.93
C ASP A 94 5.56 -35.34 -2.18
N GLN A 95 4.40 -35.87 -2.55
CA GLN A 95 3.79 -37.06 -2.01
C GLN A 95 4.80 -38.20 -2.11
N LYS A 96 5.11 -38.78 -0.95
CA LYS A 96 5.49 -40.19 -0.89
C LYS A 96 4.36 -40.99 -1.55
N SER A 97 4.65 -41.63 -2.68
CA SER A 97 3.94 -42.79 -3.20
C SER A 97 4.94 -43.68 -3.92
#